data_AF-A0A366HMG6-F1
#
_entry.id   AF-A0A366HMG6-F1
#
_cell.length_a   1.000
_cell.length_b   1.000
_cell.length_c   1.000
_cell.angle_alpha   90.00
_cell.angle_beta   90.00
_cell.angle_gamma   90.00
#
_symmetry.space_group_name_H-M   'P 1'
#
loop_
_entity.id
_entity.type
_entity.pdbx_description
1 polymer ?
#
loop_
_entity_poly.entity_id
_entity_poly.type
_entity_poly.pdbx_seq_one_letter_code
_entity_poly.pdbx_strand_id
1 'polypeptide(L)'
;MAIPADLQLKAQKAAVTAKLLKDAAAKGLEAAEKVKAAEAAERKAGGLEEAAQKSRETASKAAPKDTALDKQADKDATAAEQARTEASQLRREAEEAQLETEALYKAAQPESFKSKLLSGFNLGVGILIFVGAIVTVMILSVANDDSALLTKLAETDAARGLVTFLITASAVGIAFMLIYHAFSEVSNAENFRMAREIFMSLVGILGTIVGFYFGAADKAVPAGAQNPGVTLPGAAGQGAVSEVPQIADIVRNGDTWKTNLKGGTPPYKWALTADASTGIASQGKEGQPEGELTITVPGAKAAGAVTLTVEDSKKKQGSKIVQVEKAGP
;
A
#
# COMPACT_ATOMS: atom_id res chain seq x y z
N MET A 1 -27.48 4.36 -53.55
CA MET A 1 -26.67 5.01 -52.50
C MET A 1 -25.22 4.61 -52.72
N ALA A 2 -24.32 5.56 -52.97
CA ALA A 2 -22.88 5.27 -53.05
C ALA A 2 -22.29 5.23 -51.63
N ILE A 3 -21.43 4.24 -51.35
CA ILE A 3 -20.68 4.19 -50.08
C ILE A 3 -19.72 5.38 -50.07
N PRO A 4 -19.67 6.17 -48.99
CA PRO A 4 -18.80 7.34 -48.95
C PRO A 4 -17.32 6.91 -49.02
N ALA A 5 -16.50 7.71 -49.71
CA ALA A 5 -15.13 7.36 -50.06
C ALA A 5 -14.23 7.12 -48.82
N ASP A 6 -14.57 7.71 -47.66
CA ASP A 6 -13.86 7.50 -46.41
C ASP A 6 -14.03 6.07 -45.87
N LEU A 7 -15.22 5.48 -46.04
CA LEU A 7 -15.51 4.10 -45.66
C LEU A 7 -14.76 3.11 -46.57
N GLN A 8 -14.66 3.41 -47.87
CA GLN A 8 -13.88 2.57 -48.79
C GLN A 8 -12.39 2.59 -48.44
N LEU A 9 -11.82 3.75 -48.11
CA LEU A 9 -10.41 3.87 -47.69
C LEU A 9 -10.14 3.14 -46.37
N LYS A 10 -11.05 3.24 -45.39
CA LYS A 10 -10.94 2.49 -44.11
C LYS A 10 -10.99 0.99 -44.33
N ALA A 11 -11.90 0.51 -45.17
CA ALA A 11 -12.02 -0.91 -45.50
C ALA A 11 -10.77 -1.44 -46.22
N GLN A 12 -10.20 -0.67 -47.15
CA GLN A 12 -8.94 -1.04 -47.82
C GLN A 12 -7.76 -1.12 -46.84
N LYS A 13 -7.61 -0.13 -45.94
CA LYS A 13 -6.55 -0.15 -44.92
C LYS A 13 -6.71 -1.36 -43.98
N ALA A 14 -7.92 -1.62 -43.51
CA ALA A 14 -8.21 -2.77 -42.65
C ALA A 14 -7.87 -4.11 -43.34
N ALA A 15 -8.19 -4.24 -44.63
CA ALA A 15 -7.84 -5.43 -45.41
C ALA A 15 -6.32 -5.61 -45.56
N VAL A 16 -5.57 -4.54 -45.80
CA VAL A 16 -4.09 -4.59 -45.87
C VAL A 16 -3.49 -4.97 -44.51
N THR A 17 -3.95 -4.37 -43.41
CA THR A 17 -3.50 -4.73 -42.06
C THR A 17 -3.81 -6.18 -41.72
N ALA A 18 -5.01 -6.66 -42.03
CA ALA A 18 -5.39 -8.06 -41.79
C ALA A 18 -4.50 -9.04 -42.58
N LYS A 19 -4.15 -8.69 -43.82
CA LYS A 19 -3.22 -9.49 -44.63
C LYS A 19 -1.82 -9.52 -44.01
N LEU A 20 -1.28 -8.37 -43.64
CA LEU A 20 0.05 -8.26 -42.99
C LEU A 20 0.11 -9.06 -41.68
N LEU A 21 -0.93 -9.00 -40.85
CA LEU A 21 -1.01 -9.77 -39.61
C LEU A 21 -1.06 -11.29 -39.87
N LYS A 22 -1.78 -11.72 -40.89
CA LYS A 22 -1.84 -13.14 -41.28
C LYS A 22 -0.48 -13.64 -41.77
N ASP A 23 0.22 -12.84 -42.58
CA ASP A 23 1.54 -13.17 -43.10
C ASP A 23 2.59 -13.20 -41.96
N ALA A 24 2.52 -12.25 -41.02
CA ALA A 24 3.37 -12.23 -39.84
C ALA A 24 3.13 -13.46 -38.93
N ALA A 25 1.88 -13.87 -38.74
CA ALA A 25 1.54 -15.05 -37.95
C ALA A 25 2.09 -16.34 -38.59
N ALA A 26 2.00 -16.48 -39.91
CA ALA A 26 2.54 -17.63 -40.63
C ALA A 26 4.07 -17.70 -40.50
N LYS A 27 4.77 -16.58 -40.68
CA LYS A 27 6.23 -16.51 -40.50
C LYS A 27 6.67 -16.77 -39.06
N GLY A 28 5.90 -16.30 -38.08
CA GLY A 28 6.16 -16.55 -36.67
C GLY A 28 6.07 -18.04 -36.30
N LEU A 29 5.14 -18.77 -36.94
CA LEU A 29 5.03 -20.22 -36.76
C LEU A 29 6.24 -20.96 -37.34
N GLU A 30 6.69 -20.56 -38.54
CA GLU A 30 7.89 -21.13 -39.18
C GLU A 30 9.14 -20.88 -38.32
N ALA A 31 9.31 -19.66 -37.80
CA ALA A 31 10.41 -19.32 -36.90
C ALA A 31 10.41 -20.20 -35.64
N ALA A 32 9.24 -20.42 -35.04
CA ALA A 32 9.10 -21.25 -33.84
C ALA A 32 9.46 -22.73 -34.11
N GLU A 33 9.16 -23.25 -35.30
CA GLU A 33 9.53 -24.61 -35.70
C GLU A 33 11.05 -24.75 -35.88
N LYS A 34 11.70 -23.76 -36.49
CA LYS A 34 13.17 -23.72 -36.63
C LYS A 34 13.89 -23.65 -35.28
N VAL A 35 13.38 -22.89 -34.32
CA VAL A 35 13.93 -22.85 -32.95
C VAL A 35 13.87 -24.24 -32.29
N LYS A 36 12.73 -24.95 -32.40
CA LYS A 36 12.60 -26.31 -31.87
C LYS A 36 13.57 -27.29 -32.54
N ALA A 37 13.78 -27.16 -33.84
CA ALA A 37 14.75 -27.97 -34.57
C ALA A 37 16.20 -27.71 -34.10
N ALA A 38 16.55 -26.44 -33.88
CA ALA A 38 17.86 -26.05 -33.34
C ALA A 38 18.10 -26.61 -31.93
N GLU A 39 17.13 -26.52 -31.03
CA GLU A 39 17.23 -27.12 -29.69
C GLU A 39 17.40 -28.65 -29.73
N ALA A 40 16.71 -29.33 -30.64
CA ALA A 40 16.85 -30.77 -30.83
C ALA A 40 18.25 -31.14 -31.36
N ALA A 41 18.82 -30.33 -32.25
CA ALA A 41 20.18 -30.50 -32.74
C ALA A 41 21.23 -30.28 -31.64
N GLU A 42 21.08 -29.26 -30.79
CA GLU A 42 21.97 -29.02 -29.65
C GLU A 42 21.94 -30.18 -28.64
N ARG A 43 20.76 -30.74 -28.35
CA ARG A 43 20.64 -31.91 -27.47
C ARG A 43 21.35 -33.14 -28.05
N LYS A 44 21.25 -33.36 -29.36
CA LYS A 44 22.00 -34.44 -30.04
C LYS A 44 23.51 -34.21 -29.96
N ALA A 45 23.97 -32.99 -30.19
CA ALA A 45 25.39 -32.65 -30.10
C ALA A 45 25.94 -32.89 -28.68
N GLY A 46 25.22 -32.46 -27.63
CA GLY A 46 25.61 -32.72 -26.25
C GLY A 46 25.71 -34.22 -25.91
N GLY A 47 24.79 -35.04 -26.43
CA GLY A 47 24.83 -36.50 -26.25
C GLY A 47 26.03 -37.16 -26.96
N LEU A 48 26.40 -36.68 -28.15
CA LEU A 48 27.57 -37.16 -28.89
C LEU A 48 28.88 -36.78 -28.18
N GLU A 49 28.96 -35.58 -27.60
CA GLU A 49 30.14 -35.19 -26.81
C GLU A 49 30.31 -36.01 -25.55
N GLU A 50 29.22 -36.29 -24.82
CA GLU A 50 29.27 -37.15 -23.65
C GLU A 50 29.72 -38.58 -24.03
N ALA A 51 29.25 -39.11 -25.16
CA ALA A 51 29.68 -40.39 -25.69
C ALA A 51 31.18 -40.38 -26.07
N ALA A 52 31.65 -39.34 -26.76
CA ALA A 52 33.05 -39.18 -27.13
C ALA A 52 33.96 -39.08 -25.89
N GLN A 53 33.52 -38.38 -24.84
CA GLN A 53 34.27 -38.26 -23.59
C GLN A 53 34.36 -39.59 -22.85
N LYS A 54 33.26 -40.36 -22.78
CA LYS A 54 33.27 -41.73 -22.21
C LYS A 54 34.18 -42.67 -23.00
N SER A 55 34.17 -42.59 -24.33
CA SER A 55 35.07 -43.38 -25.19
C SER A 55 36.54 -43.04 -24.94
N ARG A 56 36.89 -41.75 -24.79
CA ARG A 56 38.25 -41.30 -24.45
C ARG A 56 38.68 -41.75 -23.06
N GLU A 57 37.81 -41.66 -22.05
CA GLU A 57 38.11 -42.14 -20.70
C GLU A 57 38.32 -43.65 -20.65
N THR A 58 37.55 -44.41 -21.45
CA THR A 58 37.70 -45.85 -21.58
C THR A 58 39.01 -46.20 -22.30
N ALA A 59 39.34 -45.49 -23.38
CA ALA A 59 40.58 -45.65 -24.12
C ALA A 59 41.82 -45.33 -23.27
N SER A 60 41.77 -44.31 -22.41
CA SER A 60 42.90 -43.97 -21.52
C SER A 60 43.15 -45.02 -20.44
N LYS A 61 42.14 -45.83 -20.10
CA LYS A 61 42.25 -46.95 -19.14
C LYS A 61 42.70 -48.25 -19.80
N ALA A 62 42.57 -48.37 -21.13
CA ALA A 62 43.01 -49.53 -21.89
C ALA A 62 44.50 -49.42 -22.29
N ALA A 63 45.21 -50.54 -22.28
CA ALA A 63 46.62 -50.61 -22.65
C ALA A 63 46.87 -50.15 -24.12
N PRO A 64 48.06 -49.64 -24.48
CA PRO A 64 48.28 -48.65 -25.55
C PRO A 64 48.21 -49.15 -27.02
N LYS A 65 47.30 -50.06 -27.41
CA LYS A 65 47.25 -50.56 -28.80
C LYS A 65 45.88 -50.62 -29.49
N ASP A 66 44.79 -50.18 -28.85
CA ASP A 66 43.47 -50.30 -29.48
C ASP A 66 43.11 -49.10 -30.38
N THR A 67 43.64 -49.13 -31.62
CA THR A 67 43.44 -48.09 -32.65
C THR A 67 41.99 -47.96 -33.16
N ALA A 68 41.09 -48.87 -32.79
CA ALA A 68 39.68 -48.80 -33.16
C ALA A 68 38.91 -47.75 -32.33
N LEU A 69 39.23 -47.63 -31.04
CA LEU A 69 38.58 -46.68 -30.12
C LEU A 69 38.92 -45.23 -30.47
N ASP A 70 40.16 -44.97 -30.90
CA ASP A 70 40.62 -43.64 -31.31
C ASP A 70 39.89 -43.16 -32.57
N LYS A 71 39.74 -44.04 -33.57
CA LYS A 71 38.98 -43.75 -34.79
C LYS A 71 37.49 -43.51 -34.54
N GLN A 72 36.92 -44.15 -33.51
CA GLN A 72 35.53 -43.92 -33.13
C GLN A 72 35.37 -42.56 -32.44
N ALA A 73 36.27 -42.21 -31.52
CA ALA A 73 36.27 -40.90 -30.87
C ALA A 73 36.42 -39.74 -31.88
N ASP A 74 37.23 -39.90 -32.93
CA ASP A 74 37.36 -38.89 -34.00
C ASP A 74 36.10 -38.76 -34.85
N LYS A 75 35.42 -39.87 -35.16
CA LYS A 75 34.14 -39.84 -35.87
C LYS A 75 33.05 -39.17 -35.05
N ASP A 76 32.97 -39.49 -33.75
CA ASP A 76 31.98 -38.92 -32.84
C ASP A 76 32.22 -37.42 -32.63
N ALA A 77 33.49 -36.99 -32.54
CA ALA A 77 33.87 -35.58 -32.47
C ALA A 77 33.50 -34.81 -33.76
N THR A 78 33.75 -35.41 -34.93
CA THR A 78 33.38 -34.80 -36.22
C THR A 78 31.86 -34.67 -36.36
N ALA A 79 31.11 -35.69 -35.94
CA ALA A 79 29.64 -35.65 -35.95
C ALA A 79 29.08 -34.58 -34.98
N ALA A 80 29.70 -34.40 -33.82
CA ALA A 80 29.32 -33.34 -32.87
C ALA A 80 29.59 -31.94 -33.45
N GLU A 81 30.71 -31.74 -34.16
CA GLU A 81 31.04 -30.47 -34.80
C GLU A 81 30.08 -30.12 -35.95
N GLN A 82 29.68 -31.12 -36.76
CA GLN A 82 28.65 -30.95 -37.78
C GLN A 82 27.30 -30.57 -37.16
N ALA A 83 26.86 -31.26 -36.11
CA ALA A 83 25.61 -30.96 -35.41
C ALA A 83 25.58 -29.55 -34.79
N ARG A 84 26.72 -29.08 -34.26
CA ARG A 84 26.86 -27.69 -33.77
C ARG A 84 26.78 -26.66 -34.87
N THR A 85 27.40 -26.95 -36.02
CA THR A 85 27.35 -26.06 -37.19
C THR A 85 25.91 -25.94 -37.71
N GLU A 86 25.20 -27.06 -37.85
CA GLU A 86 23.77 -27.08 -38.23
C GLU A 86 22.89 -26.32 -37.22
N ALA A 87 23.08 -26.54 -35.91
CA ALA A 87 22.33 -25.82 -34.88
C ALA A 87 22.57 -24.30 -34.94
N SER A 88 23.80 -23.87 -35.19
CA SER A 88 24.13 -22.45 -35.32
C SER A 88 23.52 -21.80 -36.55
N GLN A 89 23.42 -22.53 -37.67
CA GLN A 89 22.74 -22.05 -38.89
C GLN A 89 21.25 -21.91 -38.67
N LEU A 90 20.60 -22.92 -38.07
CA LEU A 90 19.17 -22.87 -37.74
C LEU A 90 18.82 -21.73 -36.78
N ARG A 91 19.69 -21.42 -35.80
CA ARG A 91 19.50 -20.27 -34.91
C ARG A 91 19.56 -18.94 -35.66
N ARG A 92 20.51 -18.77 -36.58
CA ARG A 92 20.60 -17.55 -37.41
C ARG A 92 19.37 -17.36 -38.29
N GLU A 93 18.88 -18.43 -38.92
CA GLU A 93 17.64 -18.37 -39.71
C GLU A 93 16.41 -18.04 -38.86
N ALA A 94 16.34 -18.59 -37.64
CA ALA A 94 15.25 -18.28 -36.72
C ALA A 94 15.29 -16.81 -36.26
N GLU A 95 16.48 -16.28 -35.97
CA GLU A 95 16.67 -14.88 -35.58
C GLU A 95 16.28 -13.92 -36.73
N GLU A 96 16.67 -14.23 -37.97
CA GLU A 96 16.27 -13.47 -39.15
C GLU A 96 14.73 -13.47 -39.35
N ALA A 97 14.08 -14.62 -39.18
CA ALA A 97 12.63 -14.73 -39.27
C ALA A 97 11.92 -13.98 -38.12
N GLN A 98 12.51 -13.91 -36.93
CA GLN A 98 12.00 -13.09 -35.82
C GLN A 98 12.10 -11.60 -36.11
N LEU A 99 13.23 -11.14 -36.66
CA LEU A 99 13.41 -9.75 -37.06
C LEU A 99 12.40 -9.34 -38.14
N GLU A 100 12.14 -10.22 -39.11
CA GLU A 100 11.17 -9.94 -40.17
C GLU A 100 9.72 -9.90 -39.64
N THR A 101 9.37 -10.78 -38.70
CA THR A 101 8.06 -10.74 -38.06
C THR A 101 7.87 -9.51 -37.18
N GLU A 102 8.91 -9.06 -36.48
CA GLU A 102 8.86 -7.81 -35.72
C GLU A 102 8.67 -6.60 -36.65
N ALA A 103 9.36 -6.57 -37.79
CA ALA A 103 9.21 -5.50 -38.79
C ALA A 103 7.78 -5.47 -39.38
N LEU A 104 7.22 -6.64 -39.71
CA LEU A 104 5.83 -6.74 -40.19
C LEU A 104 4.82 -6.34 -39.12
N TYR A 105 5.05 -6.71 -37.86
CA TYR A 105 4.19 -6.32 -36.75
C TYR A 105 4.23 -4.81 -36.51
N LYS A 106 5.41 -4.19 -36.52
CA LYS A 106 5.58 -2.72 -36.45
C LYS A 106 4.89 -2.01 -37.62
N ALA A 107 4.99 -2.55 -38.84
CA ALA A 107 4.31 -2.00 -40.02
C ALA A 107 2.78 -2.20 -39.99
N ALA A 108 2.31 -3.26 -39.35
CA ALA A 108 0.89 -3.58 -39.23
C ALA A 108 0.21 -2.84 -38.07
N GLN A 109 0.96 -2.36 -37.07
CA GLN A 109 0.40 -1.50 -36.04
C GLN A 109 -0.01 -0.17 -36.68
N PRO A 110 -1.31 0.13 -36.78
CA PRO A 110 -1.71 1.44 -37.25
C PRO A 110 -1.19 2.46 -36.24
N GLU A 111 -0.64 3.58 -36.72
CA GLU A 111 -0.35 4.86 -36.03
C GLU A 111 -1.63 5.39 -35.35
N SER A 112 -2.18 4.60 -34.45
CA SER A 112 -3.60 4.57 -34.10
C SER A 112 -3.75 5.14 -32.72
N PHE A 113 -4.42 6.28 -32.70
CA PHE A 113 -5.20 6.81 -31.59
C PHE A 113 -4.43 7.16 -30.31
N LYS A 114 -3.53 6.31 -29.80
CA LYS A 114 -2.63 6.59 -28.68
C LYS A 114 -1.80 7.83 -28.94
N SER A 115 -1.16 7.97 -30.11
CA SER A 115 -0.38 9.18 -30.42
C SER A 115 -1.24 10.44 -30.52
N LYS A 116 -2.55 10.35 -30.80
CA LYS A 116 -3.47 11.51 -30.82
C LYS A 116 -4.18 11.79 -29.48
N LEU A 117 -4.43 10.76 -28.68
CA LEU A 117 -5.04 10.85 -27.36
C LEU A 117 -3.99 11.22 -26.29
N LEU A 118 -2.75 10.72 -26.42
CA LEU A 118 -1.63 11.01 -25.53
C LEU A 118 -0.80 12.23 -25.95
N SER A 119 -0.76 12.64 -27.23
CA SER A 119 -0.02 13.88 -27.58
C SER A 119 -0.68 15.15 -27.07
N GLY A 120 -2.00 15.14 -26.83
CA GLY A 120 -2.69 16.22 -26.12
C GLY A 120 -2.59 16.13 -24.60
N PHE A 121 -2.35 14.94 -24.05
CA PHE A 121 -2.26 14.70 -22.60
C PHE A 121 -0.79 14.68 -22.17
N ASN A 122 -0.16 15.85 -22.21
CA ASN A 122 1.16 16.02 -21.61
C ASN A 122 0.99 15.72 -20.11
N LEU A 123 1.59 14.63 -19.61
CA LEU A 123 1.41 14.17 -18.23
C LEU A 123 1.68 15.29 -17.21
N GLY A 124 2.63 16.18 -17.51
CA GLY A 124 2.90 17.37 -16.70
C GLY A 124 1.71 18.35 -16.66
N VAL A 125 1.02 18.54 -17.77
CA VAL A 125 -0.19 19.38 -17.85
C VAL A 125 -1.35 18.69 -17.12
N GLY A 126 -1.50 17.37 -17.23
CA GLY A 126 -2.54 16.62 -16.51
C GLY A 126 -2.37 16.71 -14.98
N ILE A 127 -1.14 16.58 -14.48
CA ILE A 127 -0.83 16.75 -13.05
C ILE A 127 -1.07 18.20 -12.61
N LEU A 128 -0.64 19.19 -13.39
CA LEU A 128 -0.88 20.60 -13.10
C LEU A 128 -2.36 20.95 -13.06
N ILE A 129 -3.18 20.40 -13.96
CA ILE A 129 -4.64 20.59 -13.95
C ILE A 129 -5.25 19.94 -12.72
N PHE A 130 -4.82 18.72 -12.34
CA PHE A 130 -5.36 18.02 -11.17
C PHE A 130 -5.02 18.72 -9.85
N VAL A 131 -3.74 19.06 -9.65
CA VAL A 131 -3.28 19.83 -8.48
C VAL A 131 -3.94 21.20 -8.48
N GLY A 132 -4.01 21.85 -9.65
CA GLY A 132 -4.71 23.11 -9.83
C GLY A 132 -6.19 23.02 -9.41
N ALA A 133 -6.92 21.99 -9.84
CA ALA A 133 -8.31 21.79 -9.46
C ALA A 133 -8.49 21.59 -7.95
N ILE A 134 -7.64 20.79 -7.30
CA ILE A 134 -7.68 20.61 -5.83
C ILE A 134 -7.42 21.94 -5.12
N VAL A 135 -6.39 22.68 -5.54
CA VAL A 135 -6.04 23.97 -4.96
C VAL A 135 -7.15 25.00 -5.20
N THR A 136 -7.73 25.05 -6.39
CA THR A 136 -8.87 25.93 -6.71
C THR A 136 -10.09 25.59 -5.88
N VAL A 137 -10.43 24.31 -5.69
CA VAL A 137 -11.51 23.90 -4.79
C VAL A 137 -11.22 24.32 -3.35
N MET A 138 -9.98 24.15 -2.87
CA MET A 138 -9.57 24.63 -1.55
C MET A 138 -9.71 26.15 -1.41
N ILE A 139 -9.24 26.92 -2.39
CA ILE A 139 -9.34 28.38 -2.39
C ILE A 139 -10.80 28.83 -2.44
N LEU A 140 -11.64 28.22 -3.27
CA LEU A 140 -13.07 28.50 -3.34
C LEU A 140 -13.79 28.15 -2.03
N SER A 141 -13.39 27.05 -1.38
CA SER A 141 -13.90 26.68 -0.06
C SER A 141 -13.55 27.71 1.03
N VAL A 142 -12.35 28.30 0.97
CA VAL A 142 -11.89 29.31 1.93
C VAL A 142 -12.49 30.69 1.63
N ALA A 143 -12.64 31.04 0.34
CA ALA A 143 -13.14 32.35 -0.08
C ALA A 143 -14.65 32.55 0.17
N ASN A 144 -15.43 31.47 0.34
CA ASN A 144 -16.87 31.53 0.59
C ASN A 144 -17.24 31.80 2.08
N ASP A 145 -16.35 32.41 2.86
CA ASP A 145 -16.57 32.87 4.25
C ASP A 145 -17.01 31.82 5.30
N ASP A 146 -16.95 30.53 4.94
CA ASP A 146 -17.12 29.43 5.89
C ASP A 146 -15.86 29.32 6.77
N SER A 147 -15.73 30.24 7.73
CA SER A 147 -14.85 30.11 8.91
C SER A 147 -15.08 28.77 9.62
N ALA A 148 -16.24 28.14 9.38
CA ALA A 148 -16.59 26.79 9.74
C ALA A 148 -15.59 25.74 9.23
N LEU A 149 -14.95 25.90 8.06
CA LEU A 149 -13.99 24.94 7.55
C LEU A 149 -12.68 24.99 8.33
N LEU A 150 -12.12 26.18 8.57
CA LEU A 150 -10.92 26.34 9.40
C LEU A 150 -11.18 25.96 10.87
N THR A 151 -12.39 26.24 11.38
CA THR A 151 -12.81 25.84 12.73
C THR A 151 -12.99 24.33 12.84
N LYS A 152 -13.56 23.67 11.83
CA LYS A 152 -13.63 22.21 11.77
C LYS A 152 -12.26 21.57 11.56
N LEU A 153 -11.34 22.23 10.87
CA LEU A 153 -9.95 21.76 10.77
C LEU A 153 -9.18 21.91 12.09
N ALA A 154 -9.64 22.76 13.00
CA ALA A 154 -9.08 22.82 14.36
C ALA A 154 -9.59 21.67 15.26
N GLU A 155 -10.72 21.04 14.92
CA GLU A 155 -11.14 19.80 15.59
C GLU A 155 -10.20 18.65 15.22
N THR A 156 -9.67 17.99 16.24
CA THR A 156 -8.66 16.94 16.08
C THR A 156 -9.15 15.77 15.21
N ASP A 157 -10.45 15.49 15.23
CA ASP A 157 -11.05 14.41 14.45
C ASP A 157 -11.19 14.76 12.96
N ALA A 158 -11.55 16.00 12.62
CA ALA A 158 -11.63 16.45 11.23
C ALA A 158 -10.22 16.67 10.64
N ALA A 159 -9.27 17.18 11.42
CA ALA A 159 -7.85 17.21 11.03
C ALA A 159 -7.32 15.81 10.73
N ARG A 160 -7.71 14.80 11.53
CA ARG A 160 -7.33 13.40 11.32
C ARG A 160 -7.87 12.83 10.02
N GLY A 161 -9.14 13.08 9.74
CA GLY A 161 -9.76 12.72 8.47
C GLY A 161 -9.04 13.34 7.27
N LEU A 162 -8.72 14.63 7.35
CA LEU A 162 -8.05 15.35 6.26
C LEU A 162 -6.64 14.82 5.97
N VAL A 163 -5.82 14.62 7.00
CA VAL A 163 -4.45 14.10 6.82
C VAL A 163 -4.46 12.75 6.13
N THR A 164 -5.35 11.85 6.56
CA THR A 164 -5.49 10.51 5.99
C THR A 164 -5.99 10.56 4.55
N PHE A 165 -6.94 11.45 4.26
CA PHE A 165 -7.41 11.70 2.90
C PHE A 165 -6.29 12.18 1.98
N LEU A 166 -5.52 13.19 2.39
CA LEU A 166 -4.40 13.72 1.60
C LEU A 166 -3.34 12.66 1.33
N ILE A 167 -2.97 11.91 2.36
CA ILE A 167 -2.02 10.80 2.27
C ILE A 167 -2.50 9.75 1.27
N THR A 168 -3.77 9.34 1.36
CA THR A 168 -4.34 8.32 0.48
C THR A 168 -4.44 8.83 -0.96
N ALA A 169 -4.90 10.07 -1.16
CA ALA A 169 -4.98 10.71 -2.46
C ALA A 169 -3.60 10.84 -3.12
N SER A 170 -2.56 11.21 -2.35
CA SER A 170 -1.18 11.25 -2.83
C SER A 170 -0.67 9.87 -3.23
N ALA A 171 -0.91 8.83 -2.42
CA ALA A 171 -0.49 7.47 -2.75
C ALA A 171 -1.15 6.96 -4.03
N VAL A 172 -2.46 7.19 -4.20
CA VAL A 172 -3.20 6.87 -5.43
C VAL A 172 -2.64 7.64 -6.63
N GLY A 173 -2.37 8.94 -6.47
CA GLY A 173 -1.77 9.77 -7.52
C GLY A 173 -0.40 9.25 -7.99
N ILE A 174 0.47 8.88 -7.04
CA ILE A 174 1.77 8.27 -7.35
C ILE A 174 1.57 6.93 -8.06
N ALA A 175 0.64 6.08 -7.61
CA ALA A 175 0.36 4.81 -8.26
C ALA A 175 -0.06 4.98 -9.73
N PHE A 176 -0.95 5.93 -10.03
CA PHE A 176 -1.32 6.25 -11.42
C PHE A 176 -0.14 6.76 -12.24
N MET A 177 0.75 7.56 -11.64
CA MET A 177 1.95 8.06 -12.30
C MET A 177 2.92 6.92 -12.66
N LEU A 178 3.07 5.93 -11.78
CA LEU A 178 3.87 4.73 -12.04
C LEU A 178 3.27 3.84 -13.12
N ILE A 179 1.94 3.64 -13.09
CA ILE A 179 1.22 2.90 -14.14
C ILE A 179 1.43 3.59 -15.48
N TYR A 180 1.29 4.92 -15.54
CA TYR A 180 1.52 5.68 -16.75
C TYR A 180 2.95 5.49 -17.29
N HIS A 181 3.95 5.59 -16.42
CA HIS A 181 5.34 5.38 -16.81
C HIS A 181 5.57 3.97 -17.37
N ALA A 182 4.98 2.94 -16.75
CA ALA A 182 5.07 1.55 -17.22
C ALA A 182 4.57 1.34 -18.65
N PHE A 183 3.59 2.14 -19.08
CA PHE A 183 3.01 2.07 -20.43
C PHE A 183 3.66 3.04 -21.44
N SER A 184 4.58 3.90 -21.01
CA SER A 184 5.33 4.77 -21.92
C SER A 184 6.46 3.99 -22.61
N GLU A 185 6.62 4.14 -23.92
CA GLU A 185 7.63 3.40 -24.72
C GLU A 185 9.09 3.67 -24.31
N VAL A 186 9.33 4.71 -23.50
CA VAL A 186 10.65 5.08 -22.97
C VAL A 186 10.98 4.31 -21.66
N SER A 187 10.06 3.48 -21.18
CA SER A 187 10.21 2.76 -19.91
C SER A 187 10.94 1.42 -20.10
N ASN A 188 12.21 1.37 -19.67
CA ASN A 188 12.90 0.11 -19.40
C ASN A 188 12.18 -0.65 -18.28
N ALA A 189 12.02 -1.97 -18.43
CA ALA A 189 11.43 -2.86 -17.42
C ALA A 189 12.10 -2.71 -16.02
N GLU A 190 13.39 -2.37 -16.02
CA GLU A 190 14.20 -2.06 -14.83
C GLU A 190 13.62 -0.87 -14.03
N ASN A 191 13.21 0.21 -14.71
CA ASN A 191 12.69 1.42 -14.09
C ASN A 191 11.32 1.15 -13.45
N PHE A 192 10.49 0.33 -14.08
CA PHE A 192 9.21 -0.08 -13.51
C PHE A 192 9.40 -0.94 -12.26
N ARG A 193 10.34 -1.90 -12.29
CA ARG A 193 10.65 -2.73 -11.12
C ARG A 193 11.11 -1.89 -9.94
N MET A 194 12.05 -0.97 -10.18
CA MET A 194 12.56 -0.05 -9.16
C MET A 194 11.48 0.86 -8.61
N ALA A 195 10.63 1.44 -9.48
CA ALA A 195 9.50 2.25 -9.05
C ALA A 195 8.50 1.49 -8.18
N ARG A 196 8.21 0.23 -8.53
CA ARG A 196 7.33 -0.64 -7.75
C ARG A 196 7.91 -0.94 -6.37
N GLU A 197 9.21 -1.20 -6.28
CA GLU A 197 9.89 -1.45 -5.01
C GLU A 197 9.84 -0.22 -4.09
N ILE A 198 10.11 0.98 -4.63
CA ILE A 198 10.00 2.25 -3.89
C ILE A 198 8.56 2.48 -3.43
N PHE A 199 7.58 2.28 -4.30
CA PHE A 199 6.16 2.45 -3.97
C PHE A 199 5.71 1.52 -2.84
N MET A 200 6.06 0.24 -2.91
CA MET A 200 5.71 -0.74 -1.87
C MET A 200 6.32 -0.37 -0.51
N SER A 201 7.57 0.13 -0.50
CA SER A 201 8.21 0.65 0.71
C SER A 201 7.48 1.87 1.27
N LEU A 202 7.11 2.82 0.40
CA LEU A 202 6.40 4.04 0.80
C LEU A 202 5.02 3.72 1.39
N VAL A 203 4.27 2.80 0.79
CA VAL A 203 2.97 2.33 1.29
C VAL A 203 3.11 1.64 2.66
N GLY A 204 4.19 0.88 2.87
CA GLY A 204 4.50 0.28 4.17
C GLY A 204 4.70 1.34 5.27
N ILE A 205 5.54 2.35 5.01
CA ILE A 205 5.77 3.47 5.94
C ILE A 205 4.45 4.21 6.19
N LEU A 206 3.67 4.47 5.14
CA LEU A 206 2.37 5.11 5.24
C LEU A 206 1.40 4.35 6.14
N GLY A 207 1.31 3.02 5.97
CA GLY A 207 0.49 2.15 6.79
C GLY A 207 0.88 2.20 8.27
N THR A 208 2.17 2.30 8.58
CA THR A 208 2.64 2.46 9.97
C THR A 208 2.30 3.82 10.57
N ILE A 209 2.43 4.92 9.79
CA ILE A 209 2.08 6.27 10.26
C ILE A 209 0.58 6.37 10.50
N VAL A 210 -0.23 5.89 9.55
CA VAL A 210 -1.69 5.84 9.66
C VAL A 210 -2.09 4.95 10.85
N GLY A 211 -1.51 3.75 10.97
CA GLY A 211 -1.78 2.84 12.07
C GLY A 211 -1.45 3.43 13.44
N PHE A 212 -0.33 4.15 13.57
CA PHE A 212 0.02 4.86 14.80
C PHE A 212 -0.96 6.01 15.09
N TYR A 213 -1.30 6.78 14.05
CA TYR A 213 -2.15 7.94 14.17
C TYR A 213 -3.60 7.60 14.59
N PHE A 214 -4.15 6.49 14.08
CA PHE A 214 -5.46 5.98 14.50
C PHE A 214 -5.38 5.12 15.77
N GLY A 215 -4.29 4.39 16.00
CA GLY A 215 -4.10 3.59 17.23
C GLY A 215 -3.88 4.43 18.49
N ALA A 216 -3.39 5.66 18.36
CA ALA A 216 -3.24 6.61 19.47
C ALA A 216 -4.51 7.42 19.76
N ALA A 217 -5.45 7.50 18.80
CA ALA A 217 -6.64 8.33 18.89
C ALA A 217 -7.61 7.91 20.00
N ASP A 218 -7.74 6.60 20.24
CA ASP A 218 -8.67 6.05 21.22
C ASP A 218 -8.13 6.08 22.66
N LYS A 219 -6.85 6.42 22.84
CA LYS A 219 -6.29 6.67 24.17
C LYS A 219 -6.51 8.13 24.51
N ALA A 220 -7.71 8.45 24.99
CA ALA A 220 -8.01 9.74 25.58
C ALA A 220 -6.98 10.03 26.70
N VAL A 221 -5.98 10.85 26.37
CA VAL A 221 -5.09 11.45 27.36
C VAL A 221 -5.95 12.46 28.11
N PRO A 222 -6.12 12.33 29.45
CA PRO A 222 -6.88 13.30 30.21
C PRO A 222 -6.30 14.70 29.99
N ALA A 223 -7.16 15.66 29.64
CA ALA A 223 -6.79 17.06 29.41
C ALA A 223 -6.08 17.63 30.65
N GLY A 224 -4.76 17.68 30.62
CA GLY A 224 -3.94 18.14 31.74
C GLY A 224 -2.46 17.77 31.69
N ALA A 225 -2.08 16.72 30.94
CA ALA A 225 -0.67 16.36 30.75
C ALA A 225 -0.08 17.04 29.50
N GLN A 226 0.44 18.26 29.65
CA GLN A 226 1.27 18.87 28.62
C GLN A 226 2.65 18.18 28.56
N ASN A 227 3.05 17.85 27.32
CA ASN A 227 4.33 17.29 26.82
C ASN A 227 4.40 15.75 26.69
N PRO A 228 4.19 15.20 25.47
CA PRO A 228 4.65 13.87 25.14
C PRO A 228 6.15 13.94 24.80
N GLY A 229 6.99 13.76 25.81
CA GLY A 229 8.38 13.33 25.59
C GLY A 229 8.35 11.95 24.95
N VAL A 230 8.89 11.85 23.74
CA VAL A 230 9.03 10.60 22.97
C VAL A 230 9.72 9.55 23.85
N THR A 231 8.94 8.61 24.39
CA THR A 231 9.45 7.41 25.04
C THR A 231 9.25 6.26 24.07
N LEU A 232 10.39 5.70 23.63
CA LEU A 232 10.46 4.60 22.68
C LEU A 232 9.78 3.33 23.25
N PRO A 233 9.12 2.53 22.42
CA PRO A 233 8.44 1.32 22.86
C PRO A 233 9.47 0.21 23.10
N GLY A 234 9.65 -0.16 24.36
CA GLY A 234 10.48 -1.29 24.78
C GLY A 234 10.08 -1.77 26.16
N ALA A 235 9.00 -2.56 26.24
CA ALA A 235 8.76 -3.66 27.18
C ALA A 235 7.25 -3.92 27.29
N ALA A 236 6.83 -5.06 26.75
CA ALA A 236 5.52 -5.62 27.00
C ALA A 236 5.40 -6.08 28.46
N GLY A 237 4.23 -5.89 29.06
CA GLY A 237 3.72 -6.83 30.05
C GLY A 237 4.01 -6.56 31.51
N GLN A 238 3.71 -5.36 32.00
CA GLN A 238 3.26 -5.18 33.39
C GLN A 238 2.22 -4.08 33.36
N GLY A 239 1.00 -4.40 33.83
CA GLY A 239 -0.09 -3.45 33.90
C GLY A 239 0.36 -2.24 34.69
N ALA A 240 0.71 -1.16 33.99
CA ALA A 240 1.04 0.11 34.58
C ALA A 240 -0.23 0.60 35.26
N VAL A 241 -0.34 0.30 36.55
CA VAL A 241 -1.37 0.82 37.42
C VAL A 241 -1.21 2.33 37.34
N SER A 242 -2.17 3.00 36.67
CA SER A 242 -2.12 4.44 36.49
C SER A 242 -1.86 5.06 37.86
N GLU A 243 -0.78 5.82 38.00
CA GLU A 243 -0.35 6.30 39.31
C GLU A 243 -1.32 7.32 39.91
N VAL A 244 -2.22 7.87 39.10
CA VAL A 244 -3.24 8.84 39.49
C VAL A 244 -4.58 8.12 39.53
N PRO A 245 -5.40 8.30 40.59
CA PRO A 245 -6.75 7.73 40.62
C PRO A 245 -7.59 8.25 39.46
N GLN A 246 -8.17 7.35 38.68
CA GLN A 246 -9.08 7.65 37.59
C GLN A 246 -10.50 7.28 37.99
N ILE A 247 -11.42 8.22 37.79
CA ILE A 247 -12.85 8.04 38.00
C ILE A 247 -13.44 7.53 36.69
N ALA A 248 -13.95 6.29 36.68
CA ALA A 248 -14.65 5.71 35.53
C ALA A 248 -15.96 6.46 35.22
N ASP A 249 -16.79 5.91 34.33
CA ASP A 249 -18.11 6.49 34.06
C ASP A 249 -19.03 6.40 35.28
N ILE A 250 -19.75 7.50 35.51
CA ILE A 250 -20.65 7.65 36.64
C ILE A 250 -22.03 7.21 36.18
N VAL A 251 -22.51 6.09 36.71
CA VAL A 251 -23.84 5.56 36.45
C VAL A 251 -24.81 6.16 37.46
N ARG A 252 -25.87 6.81 36.98
CA ARG A 252 -26.91 7.42 37.81
C ARG A 252 -28.13 6.52 37.89
N ASN A 253 -28.60 6.28 39.11
CA ASN A 253 -29.85 5.57 39.39
C ASN A 253 -30.63 6.37 40.45
N GLY A 254 -31.51 7.27 40.00
CA GLY A 254 -32.17 8.26 40.85
C GLY A 254 -31.15 9.15 41.56
N ASP A 255 -31.30 9.30 42.88
CA ASP A 255 -30.39 10.06 43.74
C ASP A 255 -29.07 9.32 44.02
N THR A 256 -28.85 8.12 43.47
CA THR A 256 -27.63 7.33 43.73
C THR A 256 -26.71 7.31 42.53
N TRP A 257 -25.45 7.73 42.73
CA TRP A 257 -24.41 7.73 41.72
C TRP A 257 -23.38 6.66 42.06
N LYS A 258 -23.03 5.85 41.06
CA LYS A 258 -22.05 4.76 41.19
C LYS A 258 -20.90 4.97 40.21
N THR A 259 -19.67 4.84 40.68
CA THR A 259 -18.48 4.89 39.83
C THR A 259 -17.43 3.91 40.31
N ASN A 260 -16.65 3.36 39.40
CA ASN A 260 -15.48 2.56 39.74
C ASN A 260 -14.24 3.45 39.74
N LEU A 261 -13.39 3.28 40.75
CA LEU A 261 -12.07 3.91 40.80
C LEU A 261 -11.04 2.93 40.21
N LYS A 262 -10.14 3.44 39.37
CA LYS A 262 -9.01 2.67 38.82
C LYS A 262 -7.71 3.44 39.04
N GLY A 263 -6.66 2.76 39.47
CA GLY A 263 -5.35 3.40 39.69
C GLY A 263 -5.23 4.14 41.03
N GLY A 264 -4.07 4.75 41.28
CA GLY A 264 -3.72 5.37 42.57
C GLY A 264 -3.40 4.35 43.67
N THR A 265 -3.14 4.84 44.89
CA THR A 265 -2.87 4.00 46.07
C THR A 265 -3.96 4.17 47.15
N PRO A 266 -4.83 3.15 47.38
CA PRO A 266 -5.82 3.18 48.46
C PRO A 266 -5.18 3.43 49.84
N PRO A 267 -5.92 3.93 50.84
CA PRO A 267 -7.33 4.34 50.80
C PRO A 267 -7.56 5.66 50.07
N TYR A 268 -8.79 5.86 49.56
CA TYR A 268 -9.18 7.08 48.88
C TYR A 268 -10.00 8.01 49.77
N LYS A 269 -9.81 9.32 49.57
CA LYS A 269 -10.70 10.39 50.02
C LYS A 269 -11.46 10.92 48.81
N TRP A 270 -12.74 11.20 48.96
CA TRP A 270 -13.51 11.84 47.89
C TRP A 270 -14.24 13.07 48.39
N ALA A 271 -14.40 14.03 47.50
CA ALA A 271 -15.15 15.25 47.70
C ALA A 271 -16.04 15.50 46.48
N LEU A 272 -17.29 15.88 46.74
CA LEU A 272 -18.26 16.31 45.76
C LEU A 272 -18.48 17.81 45.95
N THR A 273 -18.17 18.58 44.91
CA THR A 273 -18.40 20.03 44.88
C THR A 273 -19.36 20.33 43.75
N ALA A 274 -20.47 20.98 44.05
CA ALA A 274 -21.46 21.38 43.05
C ALA A 274 -21.48 22.91 42.89
N ASP A 275 -21.89 23.37 41.72
CA ASP A 275 -22.22 24.79 41.52
C ASP A 275 -23.37 25.18 42.49
N ALA A 276 -23.26 26.36 43.10
CA ALA A 276 -24.26 26.93 44.00
C ALA A 276 -25.67 26.96 43.38
N SER A 277 -25.75 27.09 42.05
CA SER A 277 -27.00 27.07 41.29
C SER A 277 -27.78 25.74 41.41
N THR A 278 -27.08 24.62 41.59
CA THR A 278 -27.69 23.27 41.64
C THR A 278 -28.44 22.99 42.95
N GLY A 279 -28.11 23.72 44.02
CA GLY A 279 -28.63 23.47 45.36
C GLY A 279 -28.14 22.16 46.02
N ILE A 280 -27.16 21.48 45.42
CA ILE A 280 -26.53 20.28 45.99
C ILE A 280 -25.49 20.73 47.02
N ALA A 281 -25.60 20.24 48.25
CA ALA A 281 -24.59 20.50 49.29
C ALA A 281 -23.30 19.74 48.99
N SER A 282 -22.15 20.36 49.26
CA SER A 282 -20.86 19.69 49.18
C SER A 282 -20.81 18.49 50.13
N GLN A 283 -20.31 17.36 49.63
CA GLN A 283 -20.18 16.12 50.42
C GLN A 283 -18.74 15.61 50.35
N GLY A 284 -18.29 14.85 51.34
CA GLY A 284 -17.01 14.16 51.27
C GLY A 284 -16.89 13.08 52.33
N LYS A 285 -16.11 12.05 52.04
CA LYS A 285 -15.81 10.97 52.98
C LYS A 285 -14.38 10.50 52.81
N GLU A 286 -13.74 10.20 53.93
CA GLU A 286 -12.37 9.66 53.99
C GLU A 286 -12.39 8.15 54.25
N GLY A 287 -11.40 7.44 53.70
CA GLY A 287 -11.09 6.07 54.08
C GLY A 287 -11.85 4.98 53.31
N GLN A 288 -12.21 5.21 52.04
CA GLN A 288 -12.79 4.13 51.23
C GLN A 288 -11.73 3.19 50.65
N PRO A 289 -11.93 1.87 50.70
CA PRO A 289 -11.09 0.90 50.00
C PRO A 289 -11.25 1.03 48.48
N GLU A 290 -10.38 0.37 47.72
CA GLU A 290 -10.50 0.26 46.27
C GLU A 290 -11.82 -0.40 45.87
N GLY A 291 -12.47 0.11 44.82
CA GLY A 291 -13.68 -0.48 44.26
C GLY A 291 -14.75 0.54 43.84
N GLU A 292 -15.99 0.10 43.95
CA GLU A 292 -17.18 0.87 43.58
C GLU A 292 -17.50 1.94 44.65
N LEU A 293 -17.42 3.21 44.25
CA LEU A 293 -17.83 4.35 45.05
C LEU A 293 -19.32 4.63 44.79
N THR A 294 -20.13 4.56 45.85
CA THR A 294 -21.56 4.93 45.82
C THR A 294 -21.79 6.23 46.58
N ILE A 295 -22.36 7.23 45.91
CA ILE A 295 -22.63 8.57 46.45
C ILE A 295 -24.13 8.85 46.33
N THR A 296 -24.77 9.33 47.40
CA THR A 296 -26.16 9.78 47.35
C THR A 296 -26.20 11.30 47.13
N VAL A 297 -26.59 11.70 45.93
CA VAL A 297 -26.75 13.10 45.53
C VAL A 297 -28.25 13.41 45.51
N PRO A 298 -28.78 14.14 46.50
CA PRO A 298 -30.20 14.51 46.49
C PRO A 298 -30.52 15.34 45.24
N GLY A 299 -31.72 15.12 44.67
CA GLY A 299 -32.18 15.74 43.43
C GLY A 299 -31.83 17.23 43.29
N ALA A 300 -31.19 17.56 42.16
CA ALA A 300 -30.74 18.91 41.86
C ALA A 300 -31.93 19.86 41.63
N LYS A 301 -31.90 21.04 42.25
CA LYS A 301 -32.94 22.08 42.10
C LYS A 301 -32.86 22.79 40.75
N ALA A 302 -31.68 22.80 40.13
CA ALA A 302 -31.42 23.33 38.80
C ALA A 302 -30.35 22.50 38.09
N ALA A 303 -30.28 22.63 36.76
CA ALA A 303 -29.20 22.03 35.99
C ALA A 303 -27.87 22.74 36.27
N GLY A 304 -26.77 22.01 36.27
CA GLY A 304 -25.44 22.57 36.51
C GLY A 304 -24.34 21.52 36.58
N ALA A 305 -23.10 21.95 36.84
CA ALA A 305 -21.96 21.06 36.91
C ALA A 305 -21.70 20.60 38.36
N VAL A 306 -21.39 19.32 38.52
CA VAL A 306 -20.93 18.71 39.78
C VAL A 306 -19.58 18.06 39.54
N THR A 307 -18.59 18.44 40.34
CA THR A 307 -17.22 17.91 40.28
C THR A 307 -17.03 16.89 41.38
N LEU A 308 -16.71 15.65 40.99
CA LEU A 308 -16.23 14.62 41.90
C LEU A 308 -14.70 14.60 41.87
N THR A 309 -14.07 14.86 43.02
CA THR A 309 -12.62 14.78 43.21
C THR A 309 -12.30 13.60 44.10
N VAL A 310 -11.30 12.81 43.71
CA VAL A 310 -10.79 11.66 44.47
C VAL A 310 -9.30 11.87 44.70
N GLU A 311 -8.88 11.84 45.95
CA GLU A 311 -7.50 11.90 46.40
C GLU A 311 -7.07 10.55 46.95
N ASP A 312 -5.91 10.04 46.53
CA ASP A 312 -5.34 8.81 47.06
C ASP A 312 -4.45 9.07 48.30
N SER A 313 -3.99 7.99 48.95
CA SER A 313 -3.13 8.10 50.14
C SER A 313 -1.79 8.81 49.91
N LYS A 314 -1.35 8.91 48.65
CA LYS A 314 -0.14 9.63 48.22
C LYS A 314 -0.42 11.07 47.79
N LYS A 315 -1.63 11.58 48.07
CA LYS A 315 -2.10 12.93 47.70
C LYS A 315 -2.16 13.18 46.20
N LYS A 316 -2.29 12.13 45.39
CA LYS A 316 -2.55 12.26 43.96
C LYS A 316 -4.05 12.37 43.76
N GLN A 317 -4.48 13.28 42.90
CA GLN A 317 -5.88 13.62 42.72
C GLN A 317 -6.35 13.37 41.29
N GLY A 318 -7.55 12.79 41.15
CA GLY A 318 -8.31 12.72 39.92
C GLY A 318 -9.63 13.46 40.09
N SER A 319 -10.13 14.11 39.05
CA SER A 319 -11.42 14.80 39.09
C SER A 319 -12.25 14.49 37.85
N LYS A 320 -13.57 14.41 38.00
CA LYS A 320 -14.54 14.23 36.91
C LYS A 320 -15.71 15.17 37.11
N ILE A 321 -16.03 15.94 36.07
CA ILE A 321 -17.17 16.85 36.04
C ILE A 321 -18.35 16.12 35.41
N VAL A 322 -19.52 16.21 36.04
CA VAL A 322 -20.76 15.64 35.52
C VAL A 322 -21.84 16.71 35.50
N GLN A 323 -22.50 16.86 34.36
CA GLN A 323 -23.64 17.77 34.21
C GLN A 323 -24.88 17.13 34.84
N VAL A 324 -25.48 17.77 35.82
CA VAL A 324 -26.79 17.38 36.37
C VAL A 324 -27.88 18.16 35.65
N GLU A 325 -28.97 17.48 35.35
CA GLU A 325 -30.19 18.11 34.85
C GLU A 325 -31.11 18.40 36.03
N LYS A 326 -31.99 19.40 35.86
CA LYS A 326 -33.03 19.69 36.84
C LYS A 326 -33.95 18.47 36.95
N ALA A 327 -34.23 18.01 38.17
CA ALA A 327 -35.23 16.97 38.36
C ALA A 327 -36.58 17.45 37.78
N GLY A 328 -37.15 16.67 36.87
CA GLY A 328 -38.49 16.95 36.33
C GLY A 328 -39.52 17.01 37.47
N PRO A 329 -40.60 17.78 37.30
CA PRO A 329 -41.70 17.81 38.26
C PRO A 329 -42.36 16.43 38.43
#